data_AF-A0A540KZ96-F1
#
_entry.id   AF-A0A540KZ96-F1
#
_cell.length_a   1.000
_cell.length_b   1.000
_cell.length_c   1.000
_cell.angle_alpha   90.00
_cell.angle_beta   90.00
_cell.angle_gamma   90.00
#
_symmetry.space_group_name_H-M   'P 1'
#
loop_
_entity.id
_entity.type
_entity.pdbx_description
1 polymer ?
#
loop_
_entity_poly.entity_id
_entity_poly.type
_entity_poly.pdbx_seq_one_letter_code
_entity_poly.pdbx_strand_id
1 'polypeptide(L)'
;MTAISWNDTANSSHGTFYSGSVQVFADNFVAKNISFMNVAPIPKPGDVGAQAVAIRISGDQAAFLGCGFFGAQDTLHDDRGRHYFKDCYIQGSIDFSFGNGRSLYEVTRLISDMQISFPVIA
;
A
#
# COMPACT_ATOMS: atom_id res chain seq x y z
N MET A 1 10.49 14.87 2.68
CA MET A 1 9.92 13.50 2.76
C MET A 1 10.29 12.75 1.49
N THR A 2 10.75 11.49 1.60
CA THR A 2 11.02 10.64 0.42
C THR A 2 9.78 9.80 0.13
N ALA A 3 9.28 9.85 -1.10
CA ALA A 3 8.09 9.10 -1.50
C ALA A 3 8.18 8.60 -2.93
N ILE A 4 7.54 7.47 -3.21
CA ILE A 4 7.23 6.98 -4.56
C ILE A 4 5.72 7.03 -4.72
N SER A 5 5.24 7.73 -5.74
CA SER A 5 3.81 7.92 -6.01
C SER A 5 3.46 7.63 -7.46
N TRP A 6 2.29 7.04 -7.65
CA TRP A 6 1.64 6.83 -8.94
C TRP A 6 0.11 6.81 -8.74
N ASN A 7 -0.68 6.58 -9.79
CA ASN A 7 -2.14 6.73 -9.71
C ASN A 7 -2.93 5.70 -10.54
N ASP A 8 -2.34 4.55 -10.86
CA ASP A 8 -3.09 3.51 -11.57
C ASP A 8 -4.20 2.92 -10.69
N THR A 9 -5.35 2.71 -11.31
CA THR A 9 -6.45 1.92 -10.76
C THR A 9 -6.47 0.55 -11.41
N ALA A 10 -7.25 -0.39 -10.87
CA ALA A 10 -7.49 -1.68 -11.52
C ALA A 10 -8.05 -1.48 -12.94
N ASN A 11 -8.84 -0.44 -13.18
CA ASN A 11 -9.38 -0.14 -14.51
C ASN A 11 -8.28 0.35 -15.48
N SER A 12 -7.37 1.24 -15.05
CA SER A 12 -6.30 1.74 -15.94
C SER A 12 -5.19 0.71 -16.18
N SER A 13 -4.99 -0.21 -15.24
CA SER A 13 -3.91 -1.21 -15.26
C SER A 13 -4.37 -2.63 -15.65
N HIS A 14 -5.65 -2.82 -15.96
CA HIS A 14 -6.25 -4.12 -16.29
C HIS A 14 -6.23 -5.14 -15.13
N GLY A 15 -6.38 -4.67 -13.89
CA GLY A 15 -6.62 -5.47 -12.69
C GLY A 15 -5.87 -4.97 -11.47
N THR A 16 -6.39 -5.24 -10.27
CA THR A 16 -5.78 -4.82 -8.99
C THR A 16 -4.32 -5.26 -8.85
N PHE A 17 -3.96 -6.45 -9.35
CA PHE A 17 -2.60 -6.97 -9.27
C PHE A 17 -1.56 -6.11 -10.00
N TYR A 18 -1.99 -5.32 -10.98
CA TYR A 18 -1.13 -4.51 -11.84
C TYR A 18 -1.15 -3.02 -11.47
N SER A 19 -2.03 -2.59 -10.55
CA SER A 19 -2.18 -1.16 -10.18
C SER A 19 -1.16 -0.67 -9.15
N GLY A 20 -0.24 -1.52 -8.70
CA GLY A 20 0.76 -1.20 -7.69
C GLY A 20 1.75 -0.13 -8.15
N SER A 21 1.76 1.03 -7.49
CA SER A 21 2.80 2.07 -7.71
C SER A 21 4.21 1.52 -7.54
N VAL A 22 4.37 0.58 -6.60
CA VAL A 22 5.58 -0.23 -6.42
C VAL A 22 5.19 -1.71 -6.35
N GLN A 23 5.96 -2.57 -7.01
CA GLN A 23 5.80 -4.03 -6.93
C GLN A 23 7.12 -4.68 -6.51
N VAL A 24 7.11 -5.35 -5.37
CA VAL A 24 8.27 -6.02 -4.78
C VAL A 24 8.15 -7.53 -5.00
N PHE A 25 8.95 -8.04 -5.94
CA PHE A 25 9.05 -9.47 -6.24
C PHE A 25 10.28 -10.14 -5.63
N ALA A 26 11.23 -9.35 -5.10
CA ALA A 26 12.49 -9.83 -4.58
C ALA A 26 12.39 -10.26 -3.12
N ASP A 27 12.98 -11.41 -2.79
CA ASP A 27 13.11 -11.88 -1.41
C ASP A 27 14.10 -10.99 -0.62
N ASN A 28 13.91 -10.92 0.69
CA ASN A 28 14.73 -10.14 1.63
C ASN A 28 14.79 -8.64 1.33
N PHE A 29 13.79 -8.11 0.61
CA PHE A 29 13.68 -6.68 0.35
C PHE A 29 13.55 -5.90 1.67
N VAL A 30 14.28 -4.80 1.81
CA VAL A 30 14.19 -3.92 2.97
C VAL A 30 13.95 -2.48 2.52
N ALA A 31 12.89 -1.87 3.04
CA ALA A 31 12.64 -0.44 2.91
C ALA A 31 12.70 0.24 4.28
N LYS A 32 13.27 1.45 4.33
CA LYS A 32 13.33 2.27 5.53
C LYS A 32 13.01 3.72 5.23
N ASN A 33 12.22 4.36 6.09
CA ASN A 33 11.98 5.81 6.09
C ASN A 33 11.53 6.37 4.72
N ILE A 34 10.63 5.67 4.05
CA ILE A 34 10.07 6.05 2.74
C ILE A 34 8.55 5.82 2.72
N SER A 35 7.84 6.64 1.95
CA SER A 35 6.40 6.50 1.72
C SER A 35 6.10 5.87 0.35
N PHE A 36 5.19 4.91 0.32
CA PHE A 36 4.60 4.33 -0.89
C PHE A 36 3.17 4.84 -1.03
N MET A 37 2.84 5.41 -2.18
CA MET A 37 1.56 6.10 -2.38
C MET A 37 0.88 5.71 -3.68
N ASN A 38 -0.43 5.50 -3.63
CA ASN A 38 -1.31 5.54 -4.81
C ASN A 38 -2.28 6.71 -4.66
N VAL A 39 -2.16 7.70 -5.55
CA VAL A 39 -2.91 8.97 -5.53
C VAL A 39 -4.09 8.96 -6.50
N ALA A 40 -4.57 7.77 -6.89
CA ALA A 40 -5.81 7.64 -7.65
C ALA A 40 -6.99 8.30 -6.91
N PRO A 41 -8.01 8.79 -7.65
CA PRO A 41 -9.21 9.35 -7.04
C PRO A 41 -9.87 8.36 -6.07
N ILE A 42 -10.35 8.87 -4.94
CA ILE A 42 -11.08 8.06 -3.95
C ILE A 42 -12.36 7.51 -4.61
N PRO A 43 -12.60 6.19 -4.54
CA PRO A 43 -13.79 5.57 -5.14
C PRO A 43 -15.07 6.07 -4.48
N LYS A 44 -16.10 6.28 -5.30
CA LYS A 44 -17.48 6.45 -4.85
C LYS A 44 -18.14 5.08 -4.68
N PRO A 45 -19.18 4.99 -3.82
CA PRO A 45 -19.97 3.76 -3.74
C PRO A 45 -20.50 3.33 -5.11
N GLY A 46 -20.19 2.10 -5.51
CA GLY A 46 -20.61 1.52 -6.79
C GLY A 46 -19.60 1.68 -7.94
N ASP A 47 -18.47 2.35 -7.73
CA ASP A 47 -17.41 2.41 -8.73
C ASP A 47 -16.81 1.02 -8.99
N VAL A 48 -16.58 0.70 -10.26
CA VAL A 48 -15.99 -0.57 -10.70
C VAL A 48 -14.55 -0.32 -11.15
N GLY A 49 -13.61 -1.14 -10.67
CA GLY A 49 -12.21 -1.07 -11.07
C GLY A 49 -11.44 0.09 -10.44
N ALA A 50 -11.92 0.67 -9.35
CA ALA A 50 -11.30 1.80 -8.67
C ALA A 50 -10.25 1.42 -7.60
N GLN A 51 -9.99 0.12 -7.41
CA GLN A 51 -8.92 -0.40 -6.55
C GLN A 51 -7.58 0.19 -6.98
N ALA A 52 -6.75 0.63 -6.02
CA ALA A 52 -5.57 1.43 -6.31
C ALA A 52 -4.45 1.11 -5.31
N VAL A 53 -3.55 0.21 -5.71
CA VAL A 53 -2.50 -0.34 -4.83
C VAL A 53 -1.32 0.62 -4.74
N ALA A 54 -0.92 1.00 -3.53
CA ALA A 54 0.30 1.78 -3.28
C ALA A 54 1.55 0.92 -3.38
N ILE A 55 1.49 -0.29 -2.83
CA ILE A 55 2.55 -1.29 -2.97
C ILE A 55 2.00 -2.70 -2.93
N ARG A 56 2.56 -3.56 -3.79
CA ARG A 56 2.37 -5.00 -3.76
C ARG A 56 3.66 -5.70 -3.34
N ILE A 57 3.57 -6.66 -2.43
CA ILE A 57 4.73 -7.37 -1.87
C ILE A 57 4.51 -8.88 -2.01
N SER A 58 5.39 -9.54 -2.77
CA SER A 58 5.30 -10.98 -3.04
C SER A 58 6.61 -11.75 -2.84
N GLY A 59 7.71 -11.05 -2.57
CA GLY A 59 8.99 -11.65 -2.20
C GLY A 59 9.04 -11.97 -0.71
N ASP A 60 9.56 -13.14 -0.34
CA ASP A 60 9.57 -13.61 1.05
C ASP A 60 10.59 -12.86 1.92
N GLN A 61 10.34 -12.77 3.22
CA GLN A 61 11.22 -12.12 4.21
C GLN A 61 11.44 -10.61 3.97
N ALA A 62 10.46 -9.92 3.39
CA ALA A 62 10.52 -8.47 3.24
C ALA A 62 10.31 -7.73 4.59
N ALA A 63 11.01 -6.61 4.78
CA ALA A 63 10.89 -5.78 5.97
C ALA A 63 10.71 -4.30 5.64
N PHE A 64 9.82 -3.64 6.38
CA PHE A 64 9.49 -2.23 6.24
C PHE A 64 9.63 -1.57 7.62
N LEU A 65 10.53 -0.60 7.75
CA LEU A 65 10.83 0.07 9.02
C LEU A 65 10.61 1.59 8.89
N GLY A 66 9.73 2.18 9.71
CA GLY A 66 9.45 3.62 9.60
C GLY A 66 8.82 4.03 8.27
N CYS A 67 8.09 3.12 7.61
CA CYS A 67 7.55 3.35 6.27
C CYS A 67 6.09 3.82 6.31
N GLY A 68 5.71 4.61 5.31
CA GLY A 68 4.34 5.07 5.11
C GLY A 68 3.68 4.39 3.91
N PHE A 69 2.39 4.07 4.01
CA PHE A 69 1.60 3.45 2.96
C PHE A 69 0.27 4.19 2.84
N PHE A 70 0.02 4.82 1.70
CA PHE A 70 -1.12 5.72 1.51
C PHE A 70 -1.86 5.41 0.22
N GLY A 71 -3.17 5.24 0.32
CA GLY A 71 -4.06 4.95 -0.81
C GLY A 71 -5.50 4.88 -0.30
N ALA A 72 -6.47 4.68 -1.19
CA ALA A 72 -7.86 4.54 -0.80
C ALA A 72 -8.24 3.06 -0.65
N GLN A 73 -8.78 2.46 -1.71
CA GLN A 73 -9.09 1.04 -1.74
C GLN A 73 -7.86 0.23 -2.15
N ASP A 74 -7.59 -0.87 -1.46
CA ASP A 74 -6.51 -1.83 -1.75
C ASP A 74 -5.09 -1.24 -1.57
N THR A 75 -4.86 -0.33 -0.62
CA THR A 75 -3.58 0.37 -0.43
C THR A 75 -2.35 -0.54 -0.33
N LEU A 76 -2.34 -1.50 0.59
CA LEU A 76 -1.24 -2.42 0.84
C LEU A 76 -1.65 -3.84 0.40
N HIS A 77 -1.11 -4.29 -0.73
CA HIS A 77 -1.29 -5.65 -1.20
C HIS A 77 -0.16 -6.55 -0.70
N ASP A 78 -0.37 -7.10 0.49
CA ASP A 78 0.46 -8.11 1.14
C ASP A 78 0.20 -9.51 0.53
N ASP A 79 0.59 -9.66 -0.75
CA ASP A 79 0.21 -10.76 -1.66
C ASP A 79 0.56 -12.14 -1.09
N ARG A 80 1.85 -12.41 -0.84
CA ARG A 80 2.35 -13.69 -0.32
C ARG A 80 3.74 -13.54 0.31
N GLY A 81 4.08 -14.46 1.22
CA GLY A 81 5.40 -14.49 1.87
C GLY A 81 5.31 -14.24 3.37
N ARG A 82 6.44 -13.95 4.00
CA ARG A 82 6.56 -13.51 5.39
C ARG A 82 7.07 -12.09 5.41
N HIS A 83 6.29 -11.15 5.94
CA HIS A 83 6.71 -9.75 5.97
C HIS A 83 6.66 -9.17 7.39
N TYR A 84 7.52 -8.20 7.62
CA TYR A 84 7.62 -7.52 8.90
C TYR A 84 7.50 -6.01 8.72
N PHE A 85 6.51 -5.42 9.39
CA PHE A 85 6.24 -3.99 9.38
C PHE A 85 6.47 -3.45 10.79
N LYS A 86 7.47 -2.56 10.94
CA LYS A 86 7.81 -1.95 12.23
C LYS A 86 7.71 -0.44 12.16
N ASP A 87 7.04 0.17 13.14
CA ASP A 87 6.92 1.63 13.25
C ASP A 87 6.37 2.26 11.95
N CYS A 88 5.46 1.54 11.30
CA CYS A 88 4.90 1.95 10.01
C CYS A 88 3.57 2.70 10.20
N TYR A 89 3.16 3.41 9.16
CA TYR A 89 1.87 4.07 9.07
C TYR A 89 1.16 3.63 7.80
N ILE A 90 -0.01 3.00 7.94
CA ILE A 90 -0.80 2.47 6.83
C ILE A 90 -2.18 3.12 6.87
N GLN A 91 -2.56 3.81 5.79
CA GLN A 91 -3.83 4.52 5.67
C GLN A 91 -4.60 4.08 4.41
N GLY A 92 -5.90 3.87 4.57
CA GLY A 92 -6.83 3.71 3.46
C GLY A 92 -8.27 3.51 3.90
N SER A 93 -9.14 3.10 2.98
CA SER A 93 -10.59 3.01 3.21
C SER A 93 -11.09 1.56 3.17
N ILE A 94 -11.17 0.96 1.99
CA ILE A 94 -11.73 -0.37 1.74
C ILE A 94 -10.58 -1.35 1.50
N ASP A 95 -10.55 -2.47 2.23
CA ASP A 95 -9.55 -3.54 2.07
C ASP A 95 -8.10 -3.01 1.98
N PHE A 96 -7.80 -1.92 2.71
CA PHE A 96 -6.56 -1.15 2.54
C PHE A 96 -5.29 -1.90 2.98
N SER A 97 -5.46 -3.05 3.62
CA SER A 97 -4.39 -4.01 3.88
C SER A 97 -4.97 -5.41 3.62
N PHE A 98 -4.53 -6.07 2.56
CA PHE A 98 -5.12 -7.31 2.08
C PHE A 98 -4.09 -8.22 1.40
N GLY A 99 -4.46 -9.48 1.18
CA GLY A 99 -3.64 -10.50 0.53
C GLY A 99 -3.51 -11.77 1.38
N ASN A 100 -2.52 -12.61 1.06
CA ASN A 100 -2.28 -13.91 1.71
C ASN A 100 -0.88 -14.00 2.35
N GLY A 101 -0.25 -12.86 2.62
CA GLY A 101 1.00 -12.76 3.38
C GLY A 101 0.85 -13.18 4.85
N ARG A 102 1.93 -13.71 5.41
CA ARG A 102 2.06 -14.04 6.84
C ARG A 102 2.88 -12.94 7.52
N SER A 103 2.19 -11.91 7.96
CA SER A 103 2.85 -10.66 8.35
C SER A 103 2.72 -10.34 9.83
N LEU A 104 3.78 -9.74 10.38
CA LEU A 104 3.79 -9.17 11.72
C LEU A 104 3.86 -7.63 11.62
N TYR A 105 2.91 -6.98 12.28
CA TYR A 105 2.82 -5.53 12.39
C TYR A 105 3.16 -5.13 13.83
N GLU A 106 4.35 -4.57 14.05
CA GLU A 106 4.86 -4.16 15.36
C GLU A 106 4.91 -2.62 15.44
N VAL A 107 4.29 -2.03 16.47
CA VAL A 107 4.25 -0.56 16.66
C VAL A 107 3.74 0.17 15.40
N THR A 108 2.93 -0.51 14.59
CA THR A 108 2.42 0.02 13.32
C THR A 108 1.02 0.58 13.52
N ARG A 109 0.74 1.74 12.94
CA ARG A 109 -0.57 2.40 12.97
C ARG A 109 -1.34 2.07 11.70
N LEU A 110 -2.54 1.52 11.86
CA LEU A 110 -3.51 1.27 10.78
C LEU A 110 -4.63 2.30 10.93
N ILE A 111 -4.82 3.15 9.92
CA ILE A 111 -5.77 4.26 9.95
C ILE A 111 -6.79 4.08 8.83
N SER A 112 -8.03 3.74 9.22
CA SER A 112 -9.15 3.75 8.28
C SER A 112 -9.64 5.18 8.08
N ASP A 113 -9.54 5.71 6.86
CA ASP A 113 -9.99 7.05 6.53
C ASP A 113 -10.69 7.06 5.17
N MET A 114 -11.88 7.65 5.12
CA MET A 114 -12.64 7.86 3.88
C MET A 114 -12.10 9.07 3.09
N GLN A 115 -11.20 9.85 3.69
CA GLN A 115 -10.43 10.90 3.02
C GLN A 115 -8.95 10.54 3.13
N ILE A 116 -8.25 10.47 2.01
CA ILE A 116 -6.80 10.22 2.07
C ILE A 116 -6.10 11.53 2.32
N SER A 117 -5.76 11.75 3.58
CA SER A 117 -4.82 12.77 3.99
C SER A 117 -3.41 12.29 3.62
N PHE A 118 -3.08 12.42 2.32
CA PHE A 118 -1.66 12.44 1.97
C PHE A 118 -1.06 13.56 2.80
N PRO A 119 0.02 13.32 3.57
CA PRO A 119 0.71 14.38 4.25
C PRO A 119 1.26 15.36 3.20
N VAL A 120 0.44 16.33 2.82
CA VAL A 120 0.90 17.68 2.51
C VAL A 120 1.35 18.16 3.88
N ILE A 121 2.61 18.54 4.09
CA ILE A 121 3.03 19.93 4.10
C ILE A 121 4.51 19.92 4.56
N ALA A 122 5.32 20.77 3.90
CA ALA A 122 6.63 21.34 4.30
C ALA A 122 7.72 20.40 4.82
#